data_AF-A0A4Q1SUQ4-F1
#
_entry.id   AF-A0A4Q1SUQ4-F1
#
_cell.length_a   1.000
_cell.length_b   1.000
_cell.length_c   1.000
_cell.angle_alpha   90.00
_cell.angle_beta   90.00
_cell.angle_gamma   90.00
#
_symmetry.space_group_name_H-M   'P 1'
#
loop_
_entity.id
_entity.type
_entity.pdbx_description
1 polymer ?
#
loop_
_entity_poly.entity_id
_entity_poly.type
_entity_poly.pdbx_seq_one_letter_code
_entity_poly.pdbx_strand_id
1 'polypeptide(L)'
;MVLLVCVLCRSHGVSVVGGAFVLSRMDTKRIMISLPHHLLEEVDGVVEREQSNRSEFIRQAMKLYLRERKKRHIRETMQKGYMEMANINLNIASEAFQAEEEANYTLGRLVSGV
;
A
#
# COMPACT_ATOMS: atom_id res chain seq x y z
N MET A 1 -5.12 13.84 12.13
CA MET A 1 -5.89 12.65 12.55
C MET A 1 -6.50 11.83 11.39
N VAL A 2 -6.21 12.11 10.11
CA VAL A 2 -6.78 11.35 8.96
C VAL A 2 -5.91 10.15 8.54
N LEU A 3 -4.63 10.12 8.94
CA LEU A 3 -3.67 9.08 8.54
C LEU A 3 -3.67 7.81 9.42
N LEU A 4 -4.21 7.85 10.63
CA LEU A 4 -4.07 6.73 11.59
C LEU A 4 -5.11 5.61 11.44
N VAL A 5 -6.28 5.89 10.84
CA VAL A 5 -7.36 4.89 10.71
C VAL A 5 -7.14 3.94 9.51
N CYS A 6 -6.33 4.34 8.53
CA CYS A 6 -6.15 3.56 7.30
C CYS A 6 -5.17 2.38 7.43
N VAL A 7 -4.30 2.36 8.45
CA VAL A 7 -3.20 1.38 8.55
C VAL A 7 -3.63 0.06 9.19
N LEU A 8 -4.60 0.06 10.10
CA LEU A 8 -4.99 -1.16 10.84
C LEU A 8 -5.82 -2.17 10.03
N CYS A 9 -6.49 -1.76 8.95
CA CYS A 9 -7.41 -2.63 8.22
C CYS A 9 -6.77 -3.55 7.18
N ARG A 10 -5.52 -3.29 6.74
CA ARG A 10 -4.94 -4.02 5.58
C ARG A 10 -4.31 -5.38 5.93
N SER A 11 -4.13 -5.71 7.20
CA SER A 11 -3.31 -6.85 7.63
C SER A 11 -4.09 -8.16 7.80
N HIS A 12 -5.43 -8.14 7.96
CA HIS A 12 -6.21 -9.31 8.40
C HIS A 12 -7.42 -9.68 7.53
N GLY A 13 -7.52 -9.18 6.28
CA GLY A 13 -8.66 -9.53 5.41
C GLY A 13 -10.00 -8.96 5.90
N VAL A 14 -9.95 -8.01 6.85
CA VAL A 14 -11.11 -7.27 7.35
C VAL A 14 -11.33 -6.08 6.45
N SER A 15 -12.46 -6.06 5.74
CA SER A 15 -12.92 -4.88 5.00
C SER A 15 -13.95 -4.15 5.85
N VAL A 16 -13.69 -2.90 6.22
CA VAL A 16 -14.68 -2.04 6.90
C VAL A 16 -15.55 -1.38 5.84
N VAL A 17 -16.82 -1.78 5.79
CA VAL A 17 -17.85 -1.11 4.99
C VAL A 17 -18.95 -0.67 5.97
N GLY A 18 -19.18 0.64 6.09
CA GLY A 18 -20.26 1.18 6.91
C GLY A 18 -20.14 0.94 8.42
N GLY A 19 -18.93 0.81 8.97
CA GLY A 19 -18.72 0.61 10.42
C GLY A 19 -18.91 -0.83 10.92
N ALA A 20 -19.28 -1.77 10.05
CA ALA A 20 -19.37 -3.19 10.38
C ALA A 20 -18.11 -3.96 9.96
N PHE A 21 -17.58 -4.79 10.86
CA PHE A 21 -16.52 -5.77 10.57
C PHE A 21 -17.15 -6.96 9.83
N VAL A 22 -16.94 -7.04 8.51
CA VAL A 22 -17.38 -8.20 7.72
C VAL A 22 -16.27 -9.24 7.71
N LEU A 23 -16.52 -10.40 8.34
CA LEU A 23 -15.71 -11.60 8.19
C LEU A 23 -15.97 -12.18 6.79
N SER A 24 -15.05 -11.94 5.86
CA SER A 24 -15.13 -12.56 4.52
C SER A 24 -14.93 -14.06 4.65
N ARG A 25 -15.96 -14.83 4.28
CA ARG A 25 -15.90 -16.29 4.13
C ARG A 25 -14.75 -16.64 3.18
N MET A 26 -13.82 -17.49 3.59
CA MET A 26 -12.69 -17.92 2.75
C MET A 26 -13.14 -19.00 1.76
N ASP A 27 -14.04 -18.64 0.84
CA ASP A 27 -14.51 -19.57 -0.18
C ASP A 27 -13.45 -19.71 -1.28
N THR A 28 -12.89 -20.91 -1.42
CA THR A 28 -11.96 -21.23 -2.51
C THR A 28 -12.72 -21.64 -3.75
N LYS A 29 -12.51 -20.93 -4.87
CA LYS A 29 -13.02 -21.32 -6.19
C LYS A 29 -11.94 -22.08 -6.95
N ARG A 30 -12.30 -23.24 -7.53
CA ARG A 30 -11.41 -24.01 -8.41
C ARG A 30 -11.48 -23.43 -9.82
N ILE A 31 -10.33 -23.27 -10.46
CA ILE A 31 -10.20 -22.80 -11.83
C ILE A 31 -9.33 -23.78 -12.62
N MET A 32 -9.66 -23.98 -13.90
CA MET A 32 -8.84 -24.74 -14.84
C MET A 32 -8.08 -23.73 -15.71
N ILE A 33 -6.76 -23.87 -15.79
CA ILE A 33 -5.88 -22.98 -16.57
C ILE A 33 -4.98 -23.82 -17.48
N SER A 34 -4.71 -23.30 -18.68
CA SER A 34 -3.75 -23.89 -19.61
C SER A 34 -2.45 -23.09 -19.55
N LEU A 35 -1.33 -23.77 -19.33
CA LEU A 35 0.00 -23.19 -19.27
C LEU A 35 0.92 -23.88 -20.30
N PRO A 36 1.91 -23.17 -20.87
CA PRO A 36 2.91 -23.80 -21.72
C PRO A 36 3.69 -24.89 -20.97
N HIS A 37 4.06 -25.97 -21.65
CA HIS A 37 4.74 -27.11 -21.03
C HIS A 37 6.09 -26.73 -20.39
N HIS A 38 6.91 -25.95 -21.09
CA HIS A 38 8.20 -25.49 -20.57
C HIS A 38 8.07 -24.75 -19.23
N LEU A 39 7.06 -23.88 -19.11
CA LEU A 39 6.82 -23.13 -17.87
C LEU A 39 6.37 -24.06 -16.75
N LEU A 40 5.56 -25.08 -17.07
CA LEU A 40 5.11 -26.05 -16.08
C LEU A 40 6.28 -26.92 -15.58
N GLU A 41 7.20 -27.31 -16.46
CA GLU A 41 8.43 -28.04 -16.09
C GLU A 41 9.32 -27.21 -15.15
N GLU A 42 9.49 -25.92 -15.42
CA GLU A 42 10.22 -25.01 -14.52
C GLU A 42 9.56 -24.92 -13.14
N VAL A 43 8.23 -24.81 -13.11
CA VAL A 43 7.46 -24.79 -11.85
C VAL A 43 7.63 -26.11 -11.10
N ASP A 44 7.57 -27.23 -11.79
CA ASP A 44 7.72 -28.56 -11.18
C ASP A 44 9.10 -28.71 -10.52
N GLY A 45 10.16 -28.25 -11.18
CA GLY A 45 11.51 -28.25 -10.58
C GLY A 45 11.66 -27.34 -9.36
N VAL A 46 10.85 -26.28 -9.22
CA VAL A 46 10.81 -25.45 -7.99
C VAL A 46 10.00 -26.14 -6.90
N VAL A 47 8.82 -26.68 -7.26
CA VAL A 47 7.91 -27.33 -6.32
C VAL A 47 8.55 -28.57 -5.68
N GLU A 48 9.32 -29.35 -6.44
CA GLU A 48 10.09 -30.49 -5.93
C GLU A 48 11.17 -30.06 -4.92
N ARG A 49 11.90 -28.97 -5.21
CA ARG A 49 12.93 -28.45 -4.30
C ARG A 49 12.35 -27.91 -3.00
N GLU A 50 11.20 -27.26 -3.06
CA GLU A 50 10.55 -26.64 -1.90
C GLU A 50 9.57 -27.58 -1.18
N GLN A 51 9.43 -28.84 -1.62
CA GLN A 51 8.45 -29.82 -1.11
C GLN A 51 7.02 -29.24 -1.00
N SER A 52 6.63 -28.45 -1.99
CA SER A 52 5.32 -27.79 -2.03
C SER A 52 4.36 -28.48 -2.99
N ASN A 53 3.16 -27.94 -3.15
CA ASN A 53 2.19 -28.36 -4.15
C ASN A 53 2.11 -27.35 -5.29
N ARG A 54 1.94 -27.81 -6.54
CA ARG A 54 1.75 -26.93 -7.72
C ARG A 54 0.64 -25.89 -7.50
N SER A 55 -0.51 -26.32 -6.97
CA SER A 55 -1.65 -25.44 -6.66
C SER A 55 -1.32 -24.40 -5.59
N GLU A 56 -0.47 -24.75 -4.62
CA GLU A 56 -0.04 -23.83 -3.59
C GLU A 56 0.93 -22.79 -4.13
N PHE A 57 1.91 -23.23 -4.91
CA PHE A 57 2.85 -22.36 -5.61
C PHE A 57 2.12 -21.34 -6.50
N ILE A 58 1.18 -21.79 -7.33
CA ILE A 58 0.39 -20.91 -8.21
C ILE A 58 -0.41 -19.90 -7.39
N ARG A 59 -1.03 -20.31 -6.29
CA ARG A 59 -1.79 -19.41 -5.40
C ARG A 59 -0.88 -18.37 -4.75
N GLN A 60 0.30 -18.75 -4.31
CA GLN A 60 1.29 -17.84 -3.72
C GLN A 60 1.79 -16.83 -4.76
N ALA A 61 2.17 -17.30 -5.95
CA ALA A 61 2.60 -16.47 -7.06
C ALA A 61 1.51 -15.45 -7.46
N MET A 62 0.25 -15.89 -7.54
CA MET A 62 -0.88 -15.01 -7.85
C MET A 62 -1.11 -13.96 -6.75
N LYS A 63 -1.03 -14.35 -5.47
CA LYS A 63 -1.14 -13.41 -4.34
C LYS A 63 -0.03 -12.36 -4.37
N LEU A 64 1.21 -12.78 -4.65
CA LEU A 64 2.36 -11.89 -4.78
C LEU A 64 2.17 -10.90 -5.93
N TYR A 65 1.80 -11.41 -7.11
CA TYR A 65 1.54 -10.59 -8.29
C TYR A 65 0.48 -9.51 -8.04
N LEU A 66 -0.66 -9.89 -7.45
CA LEU A 66 -1.73 -8.93 -7.12
C LEU A 66 -1.27 -7.89 -6.09
N ARG A 67 -0.47 -8.29 -5.10
CA ARG A 67 0.08 -7.37 -4.09
C ARG A 67 0.99 -6.33 -4.72
N GLU A 68 1.94 -6.76 -5.55
CA GLU A 68 2.86 -5.85 -6.23
C GLU A 68 2.15 -4.94 -7.23
N ARG A 69 1.14 -5.44 -7.95
CA ARG A 69 0.33 -4.62 -8.85
C ARG A 69 -0.44 -3.52 -8.10
N LYS A 70 -1.05 -3.85 -6.95
CA LYS A 70 -1.71 -2.87 -6.07
C LYS A 70 -0.74 -1.83 -5.53
N LYS A 71 0.45 -2.24 -5.09
CA LYS A 71 1.50 -1.34 -4.61
C LYS A 71 1.94 -0.36 -5.69
N ARG A 72 2.13 -0.84 -6.93
CA ARG A 72 2.47 0.00 -8.08
C ARG A 72 1.36 1.01 -8.36
N HIS A 73 0.11 0.56 -8.41
CA HIS A 73 -1.02 1.45 -8.67
C HIS A 73 -1.16 2.55 -7.61
N ILE A 74 -0.98 2.24 -6.32
CA ILE A 74 -1.00 3.25 -5.25
C ILE A 74 0.10 4.29 -5.49
N ARG A 75 1.32 3.87 -5.83
CA ARG A 75 2.42 4.80 -6.10
C ARG A 75 2.13 5.72 -7.28
N GLU A 76 1.64 5.18 -8.38
CA GLU A 76 1.27 5.94 -9.58
C GLU A 76 0.17 6.97 -9.27
N THR A 77 -0.88 6.55 -8.58
CA THR A 77 -1.99 7.44 -8.20
C THR A 77 -1.54 8.52 -7.21
N MET A 78 -0.66 8.18 -6.25
CA MET A 78 -0.10 9.17 -5.33
C MET A 78 0.75 10.22 -6.07
N GLN A 79 1.64 9.78 -6.96
CA GLN A 79 2.46 10.69 -7.75
C GLN A 79 1.58 11.64 -8.58
N LYS A 80 0.56 11.10 -9.24
CA LYS A 80 -0.39 11.90 -10.00
C LYS A 80 -1.10 12.94 -9.13
N GLY A 81 -1.64 12.53 -7.99
CA GLY A 81 -2.30 13.46 -7.06
C GLY A 81 -1.37 14.56 -6.54
N TYR A 82 -0.10 14.24 -6.27
CA TYR A 82 0.89 15.25 -5.87
C TYR A 82 1.21 16.24 -6.99
N MET A 83 1.31 15.78 -8.24
CA MET A 83 1.54 16.66 -9.39
C MET A 83 0.33 17.57 -9.64
N GLU A 84 -0.88 17.03 -9.56
CA GLU A 84 -2.12 17.80 -9.75
C GLU A 84 -2.29 18.89 -8.68
N MET A 85 -1.88 18.61 -7.45
CA MET A 85 -2.00 19.53 -6.31
C MET A 85 -0.73 20.36 -6.06
N ALA A 86 0.30 20.27 -6.91
CA ALA A 86 1.60 20.88 -6.67
C ALA A 86 1.51 22.39 -6.42
N ASN A 87 0.73 23.11 -7.25
CA ASN A 87 0.57 24.56 -7.13
C ASN A 87 -0.17 24.96 -5.84
N ILE A 88 -1.21 24.23 -5.46
CA ILE A 88 -1.96 24.50 -4.21
C ILE A 88 -1.06 24.24 -3.01
N ASN A 89 -0.36 23.10 -2.98
CA ASN A 89 0.56 22.77 -1.91
C ASN A 89 1.68 23.81 -1.77
N LEU A 90 2.21 24.31 -2.90
CA LEU A 90 3.23 25.34 -2.90
C LEU A 90 2.72 26.68 -2.36
N ASN A 91 1.51 27.10 -2.76
CA ASN A 91 0.92 28.33 -2.27
C ASN A 91 0.68 28.28 -0.76
N ILE A 92 0.08 27.19 -0.26
CA ILE A 92 -0.15 26.99 1.18
C ILE A 92 1.17 27.01 1.95
N ALA A 93 2.20 26.33 1.44
CA ALA A 93 3.52 26.35 2.07
C ALA A 93 4.13 27.75 2.11
N SER A 94 3.96 28.53 1.04
CA SER A 94 4.48 29.90 0.96
C SER A 94 3.74 30.85 1.89
N GLU A 95 2.42 30.73 2.01
CA GLU A 95 1.60 31.50 2.95
C GLU A 95 1.94 31.18 4.41
N ALA A 96 2.18 29.91 4.73
CA ALA A 96 2.53 29.47 6.08
C ALA A 96 3.96 29.86 6.52
N PHE A 97 4.86 30.09 5.56
CA PHE A 97 6.28 30.30 5.82
C PHE A 97 6.56 31.48 6.78
N GLN A 98 5.87 32.61 6.60
CA GLN A 98 6.06 33.78 7.45
C GLN A 98 5.64 33.52 8.89
N ALA A 99 4.51 32.84 9.08
CA ALA A 99 4.02 32.48 10.40
C ALA A 99 4.95 31.50 11.14
N GLU A 100 5.56 30.56 10.41
CA GLU A 100 6.56 29.65 10.98
C GLU A 100 7.84 30.38 11.42
N GLU A 101 8.31 31.34 10.62
CA GLU A 101 9.50 32.14 10.94
C GLU A 101 9.28 33.03 12.17
N GLU A 102 8.13 33.71 12.25
CA GLU A 102 7.75 34.51 13.41
C GLU A 102 7.62 33.66 14.68
N ALA A 103 7.07 32.46 14.57
CA ALA A 103 6.97 31.51 15.67
C ALA A 103 8.36 31.03 16.14
N ASN A 104 9.26 30.70 15.22
CA ASN A 104 10.64 30.33 15.53
C ASN A 104 11.40 31.46 16.23
N TYR A 105 11.27 32.69 15.74
CA TYR A 105 11.89 33.86 16.36
C TYR A 105 11.37 34.08 17.79
N THR A 106 10.04 33.99 17.97
CA THR A 106 9.40 34.13 19.28
C THR A 106 9.87 33.05 20.26
N LEU A 107 9.98 31.79 19.80
CA LEU A 107 10.51 30.69 20.59
C LEU A 107 11.97 30.96 21.00
N GLY A 108 12.82 31.38 20.05
CA GLY A 108 14.22 31.70 20.31
C GLY A 108 14.40 32.78 21.39
N ARG A 109 13.55 33.81 21.40
CA ARG A 109 13.53 34.83 22.46
C ARG A 109 13.10 34.26 23.81
N LEU A 110 12.04 33.46 23.85
CA LEU A 110 11.53 32.88 25.10
C LEU A 110 12.54 31.94 25.76
N VAL A 111 13.33 31.21 24.99
CA VAL A 111 14.29 30.20 25.51
C VAL A 111 15.66 30.82 25.82
N SER A 112 16.06 31.90 25.13
CA SER A 112 17.36 32.56 25.37
C SER A 112 17.35 33.51 26.58
N GLY A 113 16.17 33.89 27.09
CA GLY A 113 16.04 34.72 28.29
C GLY A 113 16.46 36.18 28.09
N VAL A 114 16.66 36.63 26.85
CA VAL A 114 16.87 38.03 26.44
C VAL A 114 15.84 38.43 25.38
#